data_AF-A0A0B5BDM4-F1
#
_entry.id   AF-A0A0B5BDM4-F1
#
_cell.length_a   1.000
_cell.length_b   1.000
_cell.length_c   1.000
_cell.angle_alpha   90.00
_cell.angle_beta   90.00
_cell.angle_gamma   90.00
#
_symmetry.space_group_name_H-M   'P 1'
#
loop_
_entity.id
_entity.type
_entity.pdbx_description
1 polymer ?
#
loop_
_entity_poly.entity_id
_entity_poly.type
_entity_poly.pdbx_seq_one_letter_code
_entity_poly.pdbx_strand_id
1 'polypeptide(L)'
;MIAATDRDSWLKRNKRKFYPDHYEETHLEVLLAKEFMTERGFRSALFVSSPYHMRRIRMMADEELGKAGMTAQCVPYEDHARSFQLWMLSRPDFRWVITECAKIGWYLIYHKQVSA
;
A
#
# COMPACT_ATOMS: atom_id res chain seq x y z
N MET A 1 12.63 14.26 -17.49
CA MET A 1 11.64 13.52 -18.29
C MET A 1 12.01 12.05 -18.18
N ILE A 2 11.24 11.23 -17.44
CA ILE A 2 11.53 9.79 -17.33
C ILE A 2 11.07 9.15 -18.64
N ALA A 3 11.99 8.55 -19.41
CA ALA A 3 11.62 7.77 -20.58
C ALA A 3 10.74 6.60 -20.12
N ALA A 4 9.54 6.46 -20.68
CA ALA A 4 8.57 5.44 -20.27
C ALA A 4 9.16 4.01 -20.29
N THR A 5 10.16 3.77 -21.14
CA THR A 5 10.94 2.53 -21.25
C THR A 5 11.77 2.18 -20.00
N ASP A 6 12.26 3.16 -19.24
CA ASP A 6 13.03 2.90 -18.01
C ASP A 6 12.17 2.26 -16.92
N ARG A 7 10.92 2.73 -16.78
CA ARG A 7 9.97 2.27 -15.75
C ARG A 7 9.66 0.77 -15.87
N ASP A 8 9.27 0.33 -17.06
CA ASP A 8 8.89 -1.07 -17.29
C ASP A 8 10.08 -2.02 -17.10
N SER A 9 11.28 -1.58 -17.49
CA SER A 9 12.52 -2.33 -17.28
C SER A 9 12.89 -2.43 -15.79
N TRP A 10 12.65 -1.38 -15.02
CA TRP A 10 12.93 -1.35 -13.59
C TRP A 10 11.97 -2.25 -12.81
N LEU A 11 10.67 -2.14 -13.10
CA LEU A 11 9.64 -2.97 -12.45
C LEU A 11 9.87 -4.45 -12.74
N LYS A 12 10.16 -4.83 -13.99
CA LYS A 12 10.42 -6.25 -14.33
C LYS A 12 11.64 -6.81 -13.61
N ARG A 13 12.68 -6.02 -13.38
CA ARG A 13 13.88 -6.43 -12.65
C ARG A 13 13.61 -6.56 -11.15
N ASN A 14 12.96 -5.56 -10.55
CA ASN A 14 12.77 -5.50 -9.09
C ASN A 14 11.57 -6.30 -8.59
N LYS A 15 10.57 -6.58 -9.43
CA LYS A 15 9.45 -7.49 -9.09
C LYS A 15 9.90 -8.94 -8.88
N ARG A 16 11.13 -9.29 -9.31
CA ARG A 16 11.77 -10.59 -9.06
C ARG A 16 12.55 -10.66 -7.76
N LYS A 17 12.57 -9.60 -6.94
CA LYS A 17 13.17 -9.66 -5.60
C LYS A 17 12.42 -10.70 -4.77
N PHE A 18 13.18 -11.55 -4.10
CA PHE A 18 12.65 -12.54 -3.17
C PHE A 18 12.16 -11.84 -1.90
N TYR A 19 10.89 -11.48 -1.88
CA TYR A 19 10.20 -11.15 -0.65
C TYR A 19 9.66 -12.44 -0.03
N PRO A 20 9.51 -12.51 1.31
CA PRO A 20 8.90 -13.67 1.94
C PRO A 20 7.49 -13.93 1.41
N ASP A 21 7.14 -15.20 1.18
CA ASP A 21 5.87 -15.62 0.58
C ASP A 21 4.62 -15.21 1.39
N HIS A 22 4.81 -14.83 2.66
CA HIS A 22 3.72 -14.38 3.53
C HIS A 22 3.37 -12.90 3.38
N TYR A 23 4.12 -12.14 2.57
CA TYR A 23 3.84 -10.73 2.31
C TYR A 23 2.65 -10.59 1.35
N GLU A 24 1.67 -9.79 1.75
CA GLU A 24 0.55 -9.46 0.86
C GLU A 24 1.02 -8.62 -0.34
N GLU A 25 0.36 -8.80 -1.49
CA GLU A 25 0.71 -8.07 -2.73
C GLU A 25 0.73 -6.55 -2.53
N THR A 26 -0.21 -5.99 -1.78
CA THR A 26 -0.25 -4.55 -1.46
C THR A 26 0.99 -4.10 -0.67
N HIS A 27 1.51 -4.94 0.22
CA HIS A 27 2.73 -4.63 0.96
C HIS A 27 3.95 -4.61 0.03
N LEU A 28 4.03 -5.57 -0.89
CA LEU A 28 5.09 -5.62 -1.92
C LEU A 28 5.08 -4.37 -2.81
N GLU A 29 3.89 -3.90 -3.21
CA GLU A 29 3.74 -2.68 -4.00
C GLU A 29 4.26 -1.44 -3.27
N VAL A 30 4.00 -1.32 -1.97
CA VAL A 30 4.52 -0.22 -1.13
C VAL A 30 6.04 -0.30 -1.00
N LEU A 31 6.61 -1.50 -0.79
CA LEU A 31 8.06 -1.69 -0.71
C LEU A 31 8.75 -1.35 -2.03
N LEU A 32 8.19 -1.80 -3.15
CA LEU A 32 8.69 -1.45 -4.48
C LEU A 32 8.59 0.07 -4.74
N ALA A 33 7.51 0.71 -4.30
CA ALA A 33 7.38 2.16 -4.41
C ALA A 33 8.46 2.90 -3.60
N LYS A 34 8.70 2.47 -2.36
CA LYS A 34 9.76 2.99 -1.49
C LYS A 34 11.16 2.85 -2.11
N GLU A 35 11.48 1.68 -2.67
CA GLU A 35 12.76 1.46 -3.34
C GLU A 35 12.90 2.35 -4.58
N PHE A 36 11.87 2.41 -5.42
CA PHE A 36 11.82 3.26 -6.60
C PHE A 36 12.06 4.73 -6.24
N MET A 37 11.41 5.19 -5.16
CA MET A 37 11.57 6.54 -4.62
C MET A 37 12.97 6.79 -4.10
N THR A 38 13.53 5.83 -3.35
CA THR A 38 14.88 5.94 -2.76
C THR A 38 15.95 6.08 -3.85
N GLU A 39 15.90 5.22 -4.87
CA GLU A 39 16.86 5.25 -5.98
C GLU A 39 16.84 6.56 -6.78
N ARG A 40 15.69 7.25 -6.78
CA ARG A 40 15.47 8.46 -7.58
C ARG A 40 15.41 9.75 -6.75
N GLY A 41 15.60 9.65 -5.44
CA GLY A 41 15.57 10.80 -4.53
C GLY A 41 14.18 11.44 -4.36
N PHE A 42 13.10 10.70 -4.63
CA PHE A 42 11.73 11.19 -4.39
C PHE A 42 11.41 11.17 -2.89
N ARG A 43 10.74 12.23 -2.42
CA ARG A 43 10.37 12.41 -1.00
C ARG A 43 8.89 12.26 -0.71
N SER A 44 8.06 12.27 -1.75
CA SER A 44 6.61 12.15 -1.62
C SER A 44 6.03 11.29 -2.74
N ALA A 45 4.97 10.55 -2.40
CA ALA A 45 4.19 9.77 -3.35
C ALA A 45 2.69 9.93 -3.09
N LEU A 46 1.92 9.82 -4.17
CA LEU A 46 0.47 9.82 -4.13
C LEU A 46 -0.01 8.43 -4.54
N PHE A 47 -0.64 7.72 -3.61
CA PHE A 47 -1.22 6.40 -3.82
C PHE A 47 -2.68 6.58 -4.23
N VAL A 48 -3.03 6.04 -5.40
CA VAL A 48 -4.40 6.04 -5.93
C VAL A 48 -4.88 4.60 -6.06
N SER A 49 -5.98 4.28 -5.40
CA SER A 49 -6.67 2.98 -5.52
C SER A 49 -8.12 3.11 -5.03
N SER A 50 -8.87 2.02 -5.00
CA SER A 50 -10.26 2.02 -4.56
C SER A 50 -10.38 2.38 -3.07
N PRO A 51 -11.52 2.98 -2.62
CA PRO A 51 -11.72 3.37 -1.22
C PRO A 51 -11.51 2.24 -0.22
N TYR A 52 -11.82 1.01 -0.63
CA TYR A 52 -11.68 -0.20 0.19
C TYR A 52 -10.22 -0.52 0.53
N HIS A 53 -9.30 -0.39 -0.43
CA HIS A 53 -7.88 -0.69 -0.23
C HIS A 53 -7.09 0.47 0.38
N MET A 54 -7.61 1.71 0.31
CA MET A 54 -6.95 2.91 0.81
C MET A 54 -6.57 2.81 2.30
N ARG A 55 -7.39 2.16 3.13
CA ARG A 55 -7.08 2.03 4.56
C ARG A 55 -5.83 1.19 4.81
N ARG A 56 -5.70 0.05 4.12
CA ARG A 56 -4.54 -0.84 4.22
C ARG A 56 -3.30 -0.18 3.60
N ILE A 57 -3.45 0.41 2.42
CA ILE A 57 -2.35 1.14 1.75
C ILE A 57 -1.83 2.27 2.64
N ARG A 58 -2.72 3.04 3.28
CA ARG A 58 -2.31 4.13 4.17
C ARG A 58 -1.49 3.63 5.35
N MET A 59 -1.94 2.57 6.04
CA MET A 59 -1.18 2.00 7.16
C MET A 59 0.22 1.55 6.73
N MET A 60 0.29 0.77 5.64
CA MET A 60 1.56 0.25 5.12
C MET A 60 2.47 1.37 4.63
N ALA A 61 1.93 2.37 3.93
CA ALA A 61 2.70 3.48 3.38
C ALA A 61 3.20 4.42 4.48
N ASP A 62 2.34 4.81 5.43
CA ASP A 62 2.74 5.66 6.55
C ASP A 62 3.87 5.00 7.38
N GLU A 63 3.81 3.67 7.54
CA GLU A 63 4.86 2.91 8.20
C GLU A 63 6.15 2.80 7.36
N GLU A 64 6.07 2.24 6.15
CA GLU A 64 7.25 1.90 5.37
C GLU A 64 7.95 3.12 4.76
N LEU A 65 7.19 4.11 4.29
CA LEU A 65 7.74 5.36 3.78
C LEU A 65 8.11 6.30 4.94
N GLY A 66 7.35 6.28 6.04
CA GLY A 66 7.68 7.07 7.24
C GLY A 66 9.03 6.68 7.85
N LYS A 67 9.32 5.37 7.94
CA LYS A 67 10.65 4.85 8.34
C LYS A 67 11.79 5.37 7.45
N ALA A 68 11.50 5.71 6.19
CA ALA A 68 12.47 6.27 5.23
C ALA A 68 12.46 7.80 5.16
N GLY A 69 11.70 8.50 6.01
CA GLY A 69 11.55 9.96 5.96
C GLY A 69 10.81 10.47 4.73
N MET A 70 10.01 9.61 4.09
CA MET A 70 9.19 9.91 2.92
C MET A 70 7.73 10.12 3.33
N THR A 71 6.98 10.82 2.49
CA THR A 71 5.57 11.13 2.74
C THR A 71 4.65 10.44 1.73
N ALA A 72 3.53 9.91 2.20
CA ALA A 72 2.51 9.29 1.37
C ALA A 72 1.20 10.06 1.49
N GLN A 73 0.56 10.35 0.35
CA GLN A 73 -0.84 10.79 0.33
C GLN A 73 -1.68 9.71 -0.34
N CYS A 74 -2.68 9.21 0.37
CA CYS A 74 -3.59 8.20 -0.15
C CYS A 74 -4.87 8.88 -0.63
N VAL A 75 -5.13 8.83 -1.94
CA VAL A 75 -6.27 9.47 -2.58
C VAL A 75 -7.17 8.37 -3.17
N PRO A 76 -8.41 8.20 -2.66
CA PRO A 76 -9.35 7.25 -3.23
C PRO A 76 -9.74 7.68 -4.65
N TYR A 77 -9.82 6.71 -5.56
CA TYR A 77 -10.45 6.89 -6.87
C TYR A 77 -11.98 6.79 -6.71
N GLU A 78 -12.71 7.82 -7.16
CA GLU A 78 -14.17 8.08 -7.11
C GLU A 78 -14.78 8.79 -5.87
N ASP A 79 -15.86 9.54 -6.16
CA ASP A 79 -16.66 10.50 -5.36
C ASP A 79 -17.32 9.91 -4.08
N HIS A 80 -17.09 8.63 -3.80
CA HIS A 80 -17.59 7.92 -2.61
C HIS A 80 -16.72 8.10 -1.36
N ALA A 81 -15.73 9.01 -1.40
CA ALA A 81 -14.90 9.34 -0.24
C ALA A 81 -15.72 9.91 0.94
N ARG A 82 -16.82 10.64 0.66
CA ARG A 82 -17.69 11.19 1.71
C ARG A 82 -18.53 10.15 2.45
N SER A 83 -18.76 8.99 1.83
CA SER A 83 -19.57 7.91 2.40
C SER A 83 -18.76 6.94 3.26
N PHE A 84 -17.43 6.94 3.25
CA PHE A 84 -16.63 5.86 3.88
C PHE A 84 -16.89 5.65 5.38
N GLN A 85 -17.02 6.73 6.16
CA GLN A 85 -17.34 6.64 7.60
C GLN A 85 -18.80 6.25 7.88
N LEU A 86 -19.73 6.58 6.99
CA LEU A 86 -21.17 6.33 7.15
C LEU A 86 -21.62 5.01 6.49
N TRP A 87 -20.84 4.50 5.52
CA TRP A 87 -21.12 3.29 4.74
C TRP A 87 -20.72 1.99 5.45
N MET A 88 -19.77 2.03 6.40
CA MET A 88 -19.50 0.89 7.30
C MET A 88 -20.75 0.46 8.10
N LEU A 89 -21.73 1.34 8.30
CA LEU A 89 -22.97 1.05 9.01
C LEU A 89 -24.11 0.54 8.09
N SER A 90 -24.07 0.79 6.78
CA SER A 90 -25.16 0.42 5.86
C SER A 90 -24.85 -0.89 5.12
N ARG A 91 -25.37 -2.01 5.63
CA ARG A 91 -25.13 -3.37 5.09
C ARG A 91 -25.66 -3.52 3.66
N PRO A 92 -24.87 -4.11 2.74
CA PRO A 92 -24.58 -5.56 2.74
C PRO A 92 -23.09 -5.99 2.70
N ASP A 93 -22.11 -5.08 2.76
CA ASP A 93 -20.68 -5.41 2.54
C ASP A 93 -19.87 -5.82 3.79
N PHE A 94 -20.52 -6.37 4.81
CA PHE A 94 -19.86 -6.77 6.06
C PHE A 94 -18.82 -7.90 5.86
N ARG A 95 -19.03 -8.78 4.88
CA ARG A 95 -18.06 -9.81 4.50
C ARG A 95 -16.75 -9.19 4.00
N TRP A 96 -16.83 -8.16 3.17
CA TRP A 96 -15.66 -7.44 2.69
C TRP A 96 -14.94 -6.73 3.84
N VAL A 97 -15.66 -6.09 4.76
CA VAL A 97 -15.06 -5.44 5.93
C VAL A 97 -14.33 -6.45 6.82
N ILE A 98 -14.94 -7.61 7.12
CA ILE A 98 -14.29 -8.67 7.91
C ILE A 98 -13.01 -9.15 7.23
N THR A 99 -13.05 -9.34 5.91
CA THR A 99 -11.91 -9.87 5.15
C THR A 99 -10.73 -8.88 5.19
N GLU A 100 -10.97 -7.57 5.13
CA GLU A 100 -9.88 -6.58 5.29
C GLU A 100 -9.40 -6.50 6.74
N CYS A 101 -10.30 -6.61 7.72
CA CYS A 101 -9.87 -6.69 9.12
C CYS A 101 -9.00 -7.92 9.39
N ALA A 102 -9.31 -9.06 8.78
CA ALA A 102 -8.48 -10.27 8.86
C ALA A 102 -7.11 -10.07 8.21
N LYS A 103 -7.05 -9.43 7.04
CA LYS A 103 -5.80 -9.07 6.36
C LYS A 103 -4.95 -8.07 7.14
N ILE A 104 -5.58 -7.07 7.78
CA ILE A 104 -4.89 -6.15 8.69
C ILE A 104 -4.36 -6.91 9.92
N GLY A 105 -5.14 -7.85 10.48
CA GLY A 105 -4.68 -8.70 11.57
C GLY A 105 -3.47 -9.56 11.17
N TRP A 106 -3.51 -10.16 9.98
CA TRP A 106 -2.39 -10.91 9.41
C TRP A 106 -1.14 -10.03 9.24
N TYR A 107 -1.31 -8.83 8.67
CA TYR A 107 -0.26 -7.81 8.56
C TYR A 107 0.44 -7.55 9.90
N LEU A 108 -0.35 -7.30 10.95
CA LEU A 108 0.19 -7.00 12.27
C LEU A 108 0.95 -8.18 12.89
N ILE A 109 0.52 -9.41 12.63
CA ILE A 109 1.16 -10.62 13.18
C ILE A 109 2.54 -10.84 12.56
N TYR A 110 2.65 -10.82 11.23
CA TYR A 110 3.95 -11.06 10.59
C TYR A 110 4.88 -9.84 10.69
N HIS A 111 4.34 -8.61 10.70
CA HIS A 111 5.16 -7.41 10.91
C HIS A 111 5.87 -7.44 12.27
N LYS A 112 5.18 -7.94 13.30
CA LYS A 112 5.76 -8.11 14.64
C LYS A 112 6.89 -9.15 14.69
N GLN A 113 6.91 -10.12 13.79
CA GLN A 113 7.97 -11.13 13.68
C GLN A 113 9.21 -10.63 12.91
N VAL A 114 9.09 -9.55 12.13
CA VAL A 114 10.21 -8.95 11.39
C VAL A 114 10.91 -7.83 12.19
N SER A 115 10.24 -7.30 13.22
CA SER A 115 10.77 -6.24 14.10
C SER A 115 11.23 -6.74 15.48
N ALA A 116 11.36 -8.05 15.69
CA ALA A 116 11.90 -8.69 16.90
C ALA A 116 13.22 -9.39 16.58
#